data_AF-A0A2W4QKG8-F1
#
_entry.id   AF-A0A2W4QKG8-F1
#
_cell.length_a   1.000
_cell.length_b   1.000
_cell.length_c   1.000
_cell.angle_alpha   90.00
_cell.angle_beta   90.00
_cell.angle_gamma   90.00
#
_symmetry.space_group_name_H-M   'P 1'
#
loop_
_entity.id
_entity.type
_entity.pdbx_description
1 polymer ?
#
loop_
_entity_poly.entity_id
_entity_poly.type
_entity_poly.pdbx_seq_one_letter_code
_entity_poly.pdbx_strand_id
1 'polypeptide(L)'
;TEEARRTFQRLAELEPTRPEPRFWLALAQEQDGDLAGALDAYRKLVADAPADADWRPAVEQRIAMLSERMKRRDRPERRGPTAEDIEAVESLAPEERAAMIQRMVDGLAQRLESDGKDLAGWQRLLRAYVVLGQKDKAVDALAKARTVFRGDESSLAALDETARQLGLES
;
A
#
# COMPACT_ATOMS: atom_id res chain seq x y z
N THR A 1 -23.76 20.59 -0.66
CA THR A 1 -25.17 20.28 -0.35
C THR A 1 -25.82 19.64 -1.57
N GLU A 2 -26.88 18.86 -1.38
CA GLU A 2 -27.60 18.15 -2.46
C GLU A 2 -28.17 19.13 -3.52
N GLU A 3 -28.56 20.34 -3.09
CA GLU A 3 -29.06 21.40 -3.97
C GLU A 3 -28.00 21.91 -4.96
N ALA A 4 -26.76 22.13 -4.50
CA ALA A 4 -25.66 22.54 -5.37
C ALA A 4 -25.35 21.47 -6.44
N ARG A 5 -25.42 20.18 -6.07
CA ARG A 5 -25.21 19.06 -6.99
C ARG A 5 -26.25 19.04 -8.11
N ARG A 6 -27.55 19.17 -7.78
CA ARG A 6 -28.63 19.18 -8.76
C ARG A 6 -28.53 20.36 -9.73
N THR A 7 -28.12 21.53 -9.24
CA THR A 7 -27.89 22.71 -10.08
C THR A 7 -26.73 22.49 -11.07
N PHE A 8 -25.60 21.93 -10.60
CA PHE A 8 -24.48 21.62 -11.49
C PHE A 8 -24.76 20.48 -12.47
N GLN A 9 -25.56 19.47 -12.09
CA GLN A 9 -26.02 18.41 -13.00
C GLN A 9 -26.81 19.00 -14.16
N ARG A 10 -27.81 19.84 -13.85
CA ARG A 10 -28.64 20.47 -14.88
C ARG A 10 -27.81 21.40 -15.78
N LEU A 11 -26.84 22.11 -15.21
CA LEU A 11 -25.94 22.96 -15.99
C LEU A 11 -25.00 22.14 -16.89
N ALA A 12 -24.52 20.98 -16.44
CA ALA A 12 -23.73 20.07 -17.25
C ALA A 12 -24.53 19.40 -18.39
N GLU A 13 -25.85 19.21 -18.20
CA GLU A 13 -26.75 18.73 -19.27
C GLU A 13 -27.01 19.80 -20.33
N LEU A 14 -27.14 21.06 -19.91
CA LEU A 14 -27.42 22.20 -20.80
C LEU A 14 -26.16 22.69 -21.54
N GLU A 15 -25.01 22.67 -20.87
CA GLU A 15 -23.71 23.10 -21.41
C GLU A 15 -22.66 22.00 -21.23
N PRO A 16 -22.73 20.90 -22.03
CA PRO A 16 -21.86 19.73 -21.85
C PRO A 16 -20.37 20.02 -22.08
N THR A 17 -20.07 21.10 -22.79
CA THR A 17 -18.69 21.55 -23.08
C THR A 17 -18.10 22.41 -21.95
N ARG A 18 -18.90 22.81 -20.95
CA ARG A 18 -18.44 23.68 -19.87
C ARG A 18 -17.75 22.86 -18.76
N PRO A 19 -16.48 23.17 -18.41
CA PRO A 19 -15.72 22.35 -17.48
C PRO A 19 -16.09 22.59 -16.00
N GLU A 20 -16.54 23.79 -15.60
CA GLU A 20 -16.79 24.08 -14.17
C GLU A 20 -17.86 23.17 -13.55
N PRO A 21 -19.05 22.96 -14.15
CA PRO A 21 -20.07 22.09 -13.56
C PRO A 21 -19.59 20.65 -13.44
N ARG A 22 -18.87 20.14 -14.45
CA ARG A 22 -18.31 18.78 -14.47
C ARG A 22 -17.26 18.60 -13.36
N PHE A 23 -16.42 19.62 -13.12
CA PHE A 23 -15.48 19.62 -11.99
C PHE A 23 -16.18 19.56 -10.63
N TRP A 24 -17.20 20.39 -10.40
CA TRP A 24 -17.92 20.42 -9.13
C TRP A 24 -18.68 19.11 -8.85
N LEU A 25 -19.17 18.44 -9.89
CA LEU A 25 -19.78 17.12 -9.76
C LEU A 25 -18.76 16.04 -9.37
N ALA A 26 -17.59 16.03 -10.01
CA ALA A 26 -16.52 15.12 -9.65
C ALA A 26 -16.03 15.35 -8.20
N LEU A 27 -15.95 16.61 -7.76
CA LEU A 27 -15.65 16.94 -6.36
C LEU A 27 -16.73 16.44 -5.41
N ALA A 28 -18.00 16.56 -5.78
CA ALA A 28 -19.09 16.06 -4.96
C ALA A 28 -19.05 14.53 -4.81
N GLN A 29 -18.70 13.79 -5.87
CA GLN A 29 -18.48 12.33 -5.80
C GLN A 29 -17.31 11.99 -4.87
N GLU A 30 -16.22 12.75 -4.94
CA GLU A 30 -15.06 12.56 -4.06
C GLU A 30 -15.41 12.78 -2.58
N GLN A 31 -16.19 13.82 -2.28
CA GLN A 31 -16.67 14.13 -0.93
C GLN A 31 -17.63 13.08 -0.38
N ASP A 32 -18.46 12.49 -1.24
CA ASP A 32 -19.36 11.38 -0.89
C ASP A 32 -18.64 10.03 -0.70
N GLY A 33 -17.34 9.98 -1.00
CA GLY A 33 -16.54 8.77 -0.89
C GLY A 33 -16.62 7.84 -2.11
N ASP A 34 -17.33 8.24 -3.17
CA ASP A 34 -17.29 7.59 -4.48
C ASP A 34 -15.99 7.96 -5.22
N LEU A 35 -14.87 7.44 -4.71
CA LEU A 35 -13.54 7.72 -5.26
C LEU A 35 -13.37 7.20 -6.68
N ALA A 36 -14.05 6.08 -7.01
CA ALA A 36 -13.99 5.49 -8.34
C ALA A 36 -14.73 6.35 -9.37
N GLY A 37 -15.96 6.77 -9.05
CA GLY A 37 -16.74 7.67 -9.89
C GLY A 37 -16.10 9.05 -10.04
N ALA A 38 -15.56 9.61 -8.96
CA ALA A 38 -14.82 10.87 -9.02
C ALA A 38 -13.58 10.79 -9.92
N LEU A 39 -12.80 9.71 -9.81
CA LEU A 39 -11.61 9.49 -10.62
C LEU A 39 -11.93 9.37 -12.12
N ASP A 40 -12.99 8.66 -12.47
CA ASP A 40 -13.48 8.56 -13.85
C ASP A 40 -13.93 9.94 -14.39
N ALA A 41 -14.69 10.69 -13.59
CA ALA A 41 -15.17 12.01 -13.96
C ALA A 41 -14.03 13.02 -14.18
N TYR A 42 -13.00 13.04 -13.32
CA TYR A 42 -11.82 13.89 -13.52
C TYR A 42 -11.02 13.51 -14.77
N ARG A 43 -10.86 12.21 -15.05
CA ARG A 43 -10.14 11.75 -16.26
C ARG A 43 -10.85 12.19 -17.54
N LYS A 44 -12.17 12.06 -17.59
CA LYS A 44 -13.00 12.56 -18.71
C LYS A 44 -12.86 14.07 -18.85
N LEU A 45 -12.88 14.80 -17.74
CA LEU A 45 -12.71 16.25 -17.74
C LEU A 45 -11.38 16.68 -18.35
N VAL A 46 -10.27 16.02 -18.00
CA VAL A 46 -8.93 16.32 -18.57
C VAL A 46 -8.81 15.85 -20.02
N ALA A 47 -9.43 14.73 -20.39
CA ALA A 47 -9.41 14.22 -21.76
C ALA A 47 -10.08 15.18 -22.75
N ASP A 48 -11.16 15.85 -22.33
CA ASP A 48 -11.89 16.84 -23.12
C ASP A 48 -11.27 18.25 -23.07
N ALA A 49 -10.21 18.46 -22.27
CA ALA A 49 -9.65 19.79 -21.99
C ALA A 49 -8.58 20.23 -23.01
N PRO A 50 -8.48 21.53 -23.32
CA PRO A 50 -7.30 22.11 -23.96
C PRO A 50 -6.02 21.82 -23.16
N ALA A 51 -4.89 21.75 -23.85
CA ALA A 51 -3.57 21.49 -23.24
C ALA A 51 -3.11 22.60 -22.29
N ASP A 52 -3.58 23.82 -22.54
CA ASP A 52 -3.21 25.07 -21.87
C ASP A 52 -4.27 25.56 -20.88
N ALA A 53 -5.26 24.72 -20.53
CA ALA A 53 -6.27 25.11 -19.56
C ALA A 53 -5.68 25.29 -18.14
N ASP A 54 -5.83 26.50 -17.57
CA ASP A 54 -5.26 26.88 -16.26
C ASP A 54 -5.63 25.92 -15.11
N TRP A 55 -6.81 25.32 -15.15
CA TRP A 55 -7.32 24.40 -14.12
C TRP A 55 -6.84 22.95 -14.30
N ARG A 56 -6.30 22.60 -15.48
CA ARG A 56 -5.94 21.22 -15.82
C ARG A 56 -4.89 20.62 -14.88
N PRO A 57 -3.79 21.33 -14.51
CA PRO A 57 -2.81 20.78 -13.58
C PRO A 57 -3.40 20.41 -12.21
N ALA A 58 -4.37 21.18 -11.72
CA ALA A 58 -5.03 20.91 -10.44
C ALA A 58 -5.89 19.63 -10.49
N VAL A 59 -6.55 19.37 -11.62
CA VAL A 59 -7.34 18.15 -11.81
C VAL A 59 -6.44 16.93 -11.97
N GLU A 60 -5.34 17.05 -12.73
CA GLU A 60 -4.34 15.98 -12.87
C GLU A 60 -3.71 15.60 -11.53
N GLN A 61 -3.40 16.59 -10.67
CA GLN A 61 -2.93 16.34 -9.31
C GLN A 61 -3.97 15.57 -8.48
N ARG A 62 -5.25 15.91 -8.60
CA ARG A 62 -6.32 15.22 -7.88
C ARG A 62 -6.50 13.78 -8.37
N ILE A 63 -6.42 13.53 -9.67
CA ILE A 63 -6.39 12.18 -10.26
C ILE A 63 -5.26 11.33 -9.66
N ALA A 64 -4.05 11.91 -9.55
CA ALA A 64 -2.91 11.22 -8.95
C ALA A 64 -3.15 10.87 -7.48
N MET A 65 -3.66 11.83 -6.68
CA MET A 65 -3.98 11.63 -5.27
C MET A 65 -5.04 10.56 -5.05
N LEU A 66 -6.13 10.58 -5.82
CA LEU A 66 -7.21 9.59 -5.71
C LEU A 66 -6.72 8.21 -6.12
N SER A 67 -5.94 8.12 -7.20
CA SER A 67 -5.35 6.85 -7.65
C SER A 67 -4.43 6.24 -6.59
N GLU A 68 -3.62 7.06 -5.92
CA GLU A 68 -2.74 6.60 -4.83
C GLU A 68 -3.54 6.17 -3.60
N ARG A 69 -4.57 6.93 -3.20
CA ARG A 69 -5.45 6.57 -2.08
C ARG A 69 -6.17 5.25 -2.34
N MET A 70 -6.62 5.00 -3.57
CA MET A 70 -7.22 3.72 -3.96
C MET A 70 -6.20 2.58 -3.93
N LYS A 71 -4.99 2.78 -4.48
CA LYS A 71 -3.90 1.79 -4.39
C LYS A 71 -3.53 1.42 -2.94
N ARG A 72 -3.58 2.39 -2.01
CA ARG A 72 -3.36 2.13 -0.58
C ARG A 72 -4.49 1.37 0.08
N ARG A 73 -5.73 1.61 -0.34
CA ARG A 73 -6.92 0.88 0.14
C ARG A 73 -6.95 -0.57 -0.35
N ASP A 74 -6.50 -0.80 -1.59
CA ASP A 74 -6.45 -2.13 -2.21
C ASP A 74 -5.19 -2.91 -1.83
N ARG A 75 -4.17 -2.24 -1.29
CA ARG A 75 -3.11 -2.95 -0.57
C ARG A 75 -3.75 -3.60 0.66
N PRO A 76 -3.56 -4.91 0.88
CA PRO A 76 -4.01 -5.54 2.11
C PRO A 76 -3.41 -4.76 3.28
N GLU A 77 -4.27 -4.06 4.03
CA GLU A 77 -3.85 -3.30 5.19
C GLU A 77 -3.13 -4.27 6.11
N ARG A 78 -1.80 -4.15 6.21
CA ARG A 78 -1.06 -4.62 7.37
C ARG A 78 -1.52 -3.75 8.55
N ARG A 79 -2.74 -3.97 9.03
CA ARG A 79 -3.16 -3.48 10.34
C ARG A 79 -2.21 -4.15 11.32
N GLY A 80 -1.39 -3.35 11.99
CA GLY A 80 -0.70 -3.83 13.17
C GLY A 80 -1.73 -4.33 14.19
N PRO A 81 -1.35 -5.25 15.09
CA PRO A 81 -2.26 -5.68 16.15
C PRO A 81 -2.80 -4.45 16.91
N THR A 82 -4.10 -4.45 17.18
CA THR A 82 -4.76 -3.44 18.00
C THR A 82 -4.31 -3.55 19.47
N ALA A 83 -4.65 -2.56 20.31
CA ALA A 83 -4.33 -2.63 21.74
C ALA A 83 -4.96 -3.87 22.41
N GLU A 84 -6.19 -4.20 22.04
CA GLU A 84 -6.90 -5.41 22.50
C GLU A 84 -6.21 -6.70 22.00
N ASP A 85 -5.70 -6.70 20.76
CA ASP A 85 -4.92 -7.84 20.25
C ASP A 85 -3.59 -8.02 21.02
N ILE A 86 -2.96 -6.92 21.46
CA ILE A 86 -1.71 -6.98 22.24
C ILE A 86 -1.99 -7.57 23.63
N GLU A 87 -3.04 -7.10 24.31
CA GLU A 87 -3.44 -7.61 25.63
C GLU A 87 -3.86 -9.09 25.57
N ALA A 88 -4.59 -9.47 24.53
CA ALA A 88 -4.92 -10.87 24.27
C ALA A 88 -3.67 -11.73 24.05
N VAL A 89 -2.63 -11.23 23.37
CA VAL A 89 -1.37 -11.94 23.17
C VAL A 89 -0.53 -12.02 24.45
N GLU A 90 -0.58 -11.01 25.32
CA GLU A 90 0.13 -11.00 26.61
C GLU A 90 -0.49 -11.96 27.64
N SER A 91 -1.79 -12.23 27.52
CA SER A 91 -2.52 -13.19 28.38
C SER A 91 -2.39 -14.66 27.94
N LEU A 92 -1.83 -14.93 26.75
CA LEU A 92 -1.56 -16.30 26.29
C LEU A 92 -0.42 -16.95 27.09
N ALA A 93 -0.46 -18.28 27.20
CA ALA A 93 0.67 -19.03 27.71
C ALA A 93 1.92 -18.80 26.81
N PRO A 94 3.14 -18.79 27.36
CA PRO A 94 4.37 -18.55 26.60
C PRO A 94 4.50 -19.43 25.35
N GLU A 95 4.08 -20.70 25.44
CA GLU A 95 4.11 -21.67 24.36
C GLU A 95 3.09 -21.36 23.25
N GLU A 96 1.88 -20.95 23.63
CA GLU A 96 0.82 -20.57 22.69
C GLU A 96 1.17 -19.29 21.95
N ARG A 97 1.76 -18.32 22.67
CA ARG A 97 2.29 -17.08 22.10
C ARG A 97 3.41 -17.38 21.10
N ALA A 98 4.34 -18.28 21.43
CA ALA A 98 5.40 -18.69 20.52
C ALA A 98 4.83 -19.35 19.25
N ALA A 99 3.86 -20.26 19.40
CA ALA A 99 3.20 -20.92 18.28
C ALA A 99 2.40 -19.95 17.39
N MET A 100 1.79 -18.92 17.98
CA MET A 100 1.11 -17.86 17.23
C MET A 100 2.11 -17.01 16.43
N ILE A 101 3.19 -16.55 17.06
CA ILE A 101 4.24 -15.78 16.39
C ILE A 101 4.85 -16.60 15.24
N GLN A 102 5.10 -17.89 15.46
CA GLN A 102 5.63 -18.78 14.43
C GLN A 102 4.72 -18.85 13.19
N ARG A 103 3.39 -19.03 13.38
CA ARG A 103 2.43 -19.00 12.27
C ARG A 103 2.45 -17.68 11.50
N MET A 104 2.60 -16.55 12.20
CA MET A 104 2.70 -15.23 11.57
C MET A 104 3.98 -15.08 10.73
N VAL A 105 5.10 -15.61 11.22
CA VAL A 105 6.39 -15.60 10.52
C VAL A 105 6.36 -16.52 9.30
N ASP A 106 5.74 -17.70 9.40
CA ASP A 106 5.59 -18.64 8.28
C ASP A 106 4.71 -18.04 7.16
N GLY A 107 3.62 -17.35 7.51
CA GLY A 107 2.80 -16.61 6.53
C GLY A 107 3.56 -15.45 5.86
N LEU A 108 4.44 -14.77 6.61
CA LEU A 108 5.33 -13.75 6.04
C LEU A 108 6.30 -14.39 5.03
N ALA A 109 6.91 -15.53 5.36
CA ALA A 109 7.82 -16.24 4.48
C ALA A 109 7.14 -16.66 3.16
N GLN A 110 5.99 -17.32 3.24
CA GLN A 110 5.24 -17.76 2.04
C GLN A 110 4.87 -16.59 1.12
N ARG A 111 4.48 -15.44 1.68
CA ARG A 111 4.16 -14.27 0.87
C ARG A 111 5.40 -13.71 0.17
N LEU A 112 6.53 -13.63 0.87
CA LEU A 112 7.79 -13.16 0.29
C LEU A 112 8.34 -14.10 -0.77
N GLU A 113 8.07 -15.40 -0.68
CA GLU A 113 8.38 -16.35 -1.75
C GLU A 113 7.53 -16.12 -3.00
N SER A 114 6.29 -15.63 -2.84
CA SER A 114 5.36 -15.38 -3.96
C SER A 114 5.55 -14.00 -4.60
N ASP A 115 5.77 -12.96 -3.80
CA ASP A 115 6.02 -11.57 -4.24
C ASP A 115 7.22 -11.00 -3.48
N GLY A 116 8.41 -11.34 -3.98
CA GLY A 116 9.65 -11.22 -3.24
C GLY A 116 10.38 -9.89 -3.34
N LYS A 117 9.88 -8.89 -4.08
CA LYS A 117 10.56 -7.59 -4.22
C LYS A 117 10.35 -6.64 -3.02
N ASP A 118 10.14 -7.19 -1.82
CA ASP A 118 9.98 -6.47 -0.56
C ASP A 118 11.23 -6.65 0.33
N LEU A 119 12.26 -5.83 0.11
CA LEU A 119 13.52 -5.88 0.86
C LEU A 119 13.28 -5.76 2.37
N ALA A 120 12.42 -4.82 2.77
CA ALA A 120 12.08 -4.61 4.18
C ALA A 120 11.38 -5.84 4.77
N GLY A 121 10.56 -6.52 3.98
CA GLY A 121 9.93 -7.79 4.34
C GLY A 121 10.96 -8.89 4.61
N TRP A 122 11.94 -9.08 3.73
CA TRP A 122 13.02 -10.06 3.92
C TRP A 122 13.88 -9.77 5.14
N GLN A 123 14.27 -8.51 5.33
CA GLN A 123 15.01 -8.07 6.52
C GLN A 123 14.23 -8.30 7.83
N ARG A 124 12.91 -8.09 7.81
CA ARG A 124 12.04 -8.39 8.96
C ARG A 124 11.94 -9.89 9.21
N LEU A 125 11.87 -10.72 8.16
CA LEU A 125 11.83 -12.17 8.27
C LEU A 125 13.10 -12.71 8.93
N LEU A 126 14.28 -12.23 8.51
CA LEU A 126 15.57 -12.58 9.10
C LEU A 126 15.61 -12.31 10.61
N ARG A 127 15.23 -11.09 11.02
CA ARG A 127 15.18 -10.70 12.44
C ARG A 127 14.22 -11.57 13.23
N ALA A 128 13.04 -11.85 12.68
CA ALA A 128 12.03 -12.68 13.34
C ALA A 128 12.55 -14.10 13.60
N TYR A 129 13.21 -14.72 12.63
CA TYR A 129 13.79 -16.06 12.82
C TYR A 129 14.90 -16.07 13.87
N VAL A 130 15.78 -15.05 13.90
CA VAL A 130 16.83 -14.97 14.93
C VAL A 130 16.24 -14.78 16.34
N VAL A 131 15.23 -13.92 16.50
CA VAL A 131 14.54 -13.72 17.80
C VAL A 131 13.86 -15.01 18.27
N LEU A 132 13.33 -15.82 17.35
CA LEU A 132 12.73 -17.12 17.65
C LEU A 132 13.77 -18.25 17.84
N GLY A 133 15.07 -17.96 17.75
CA GLY A 133 16.14 -18.95 17.84
C GLY A 133 16.26 -19.87 16.61
N GLN A 134 15.52 -19.59 15.53
CA GLN A 134 15.46 -20.39 14.30
C GLN A 134 16.55 -19.94 13.31
N LYS A 135 17.82 -20.01 13.71
CA LYS A 135 18.95 -19.53 12.91
C LYS A 135 19.06 -20.19 11.53
N ASP A 136 18.84 -21.49 11.43
CA ASP A 136 18.91 -22.22 10.16
C ASP A 136 17.91 -21.66 9.14
N LYS A 137 16.67 -21.41 9.59
CA LYS A 137 15.64 -20.77 8.74
C LYS A 137 16.01 -19.34 8.34
N ALA A 138 16.71 -18.60 9.21
CA ALA A 138 17.19 -17.26 8.87
C ALA A 138 18.25 -17.33 7.75
N VAL A 139 19.16 -18.29 7.79
CA VAL A 139 20.17 -18.51 6.73
C VAL A 139 19.49 -18.89 5.40
N ASP A 140 18.51 -19.81 5.43
CA ASP A 140 17.75 -20.18 4.24
C ASP A 140 16.98 -19.00 3.64
N ALA A 141 16.34 -18.19 4.50
CA ALA A 141 15.65 -16.98 4.09
C ALA A 141 16.60 -15.95 3.46
N LEU A 142 17.82 -15.81 4.00
CA LEU A 142 18.84 -14.92 3.44
C LEU A 142 19.26 -15.36 2.03
N ALA A 143 19.49 -16.66 1.83
CA ALA A 143 19.85 -17.22 0.53
C ALA A 143 18.74 -17.01 -0.52
N LYS A 144 17.48 -17.19 -0.12
CA LYS A 144 16.31 -16.89 -0.96
C LYS A 144 16.24 -15.40 -1.29
N ALA A 145 16.37 -14.51 -0.31
CA ALA A 145 16.36 -13.07 -0.52
C ALA A 145 17.44 -12.64 -1.52
N ARG A 146 18.69 -13.12 -1.36
CA ARG A 146 19.79 -12.84 -2.30
C ARG A 146 19.48 -13.30 -3.72
N THR A 147 18.75 -14.41 -3.88
CA THR A 147 18.31 -14.89 -5.20
C THR A 147 17.27 -13.98 -5.82
N VAL A 148 16.33 -13.46 -5.03
CA VAL A 148 15.28 -12.54 -5.49
C VAL A 148 15.85 -11.19 -5.92
N PHE A 149 16.82 -10.64 -5.19
CA PHE A 149 17.47 -9.36 -5.49
C PHE A 149 18.73 -9.49 -6.37
N ARG A 150 18.87 -10.60 -7.11
CA ARG A 150 20.01 -10.77 -8.02
C ARG A 150 20.03 -9.62 -9.05
N GLY A 151 21.14 -8.89 -9.09
CA GLY A 151 21.32 -7.72 -9.96
C GLY A 151 20.91 -6.37 -9.34
N ASP A 152 20.40 -6.36 -8.11
CA ASP A 152 20.19 -5.15 -7.32
C ASP A 152 21.26 -5.08 -6.22
N GLU A 153 22.40 -4.44 -6.55
CA GLU A 153 23.55 -4.33 -5.64
C GLU A 153 23.20 -3.61 -4.33
N SER A 154 22.31 -2.60 -4.39
CA SER A 154 21.88 -1.86 -3.19
C SER A 154 21.10 -2.75 -2.25
N SER A 155 20.16 -3.54 -2.78
CA SER A 155 19.37 -4.47 -1.97
C SER A 155 20.22 -5.60 -1.40
N LEU A 156 21.18 -6.11 -2.18
CA LEU A 156 22.13 -7.13 -1.71
C LEU A 156 23.00 -6.61 -0.56
N ALA A 157 23.59 -5.42 -0.70
CA ALA A 157 24.39 -4.80 0.37
C ALA A 157 23.58 -4.60 1.66
N ALA A 158 22.31 -4.20 1.54
CA ALA A 158 21.41 -4.03 2.69
C ALA A 158 21.03 -5.35 3.37
N LEU A 159 20.93 -6.45 2.60
CA LEU A 159 20.73 -7.80 3.14
C LEU A 159 21.98 -8.29 3.86
N ASP A 160 23.17 -8.06 3.31
CA ASP A 160 24.44 -8.47 3.90
C ASP A 160 24.73 -7.71 5.20
N GLU A 161 24.45 -6.41 5.25
CA GLU A 161 24.50 -5.63 6.50
C GLU A 161 23.53 -6.18 7.56
N THR A 162 22.31 -6.55 7.15
CA THR A 162 21.34 -7.16 8.08
C THR A 162 21.83 -8.50 8.58
N ALA A 163 22.44 -9.32 7.72
CA ALA A 163 23.01 -10.61 8.10
C ALA A 163 24.17 -10.44 9.11
N ARG A 164 25.04 -9.44 8.90
CA ARG A 164 26.11 -9.03 9.84
C ARG A 164 25.57 -8.69 11.21
N GLN A 165 24.58 -7.81 11.26
CA GLN A 165 23.95 -7.39 12.52
C GLN A 165 23.32 -8.55 13.30
N LEU A 166 22.89 -9.59 12.58
CA LEU A 166 22.21 -10.76 13.17
C LEU A 166 23.14 -11.94 13.44
N GLY A 167 24.44 -11.82 13.10
CA GLY A 167 25.40 -12.91 13.23
C GLY A 167 25.04 -14.13 12.38
N LEU A 168 24.47 -13.89 11.19
CA LEU A 168 24.10 -14.91 10.20
C LEU A 168 25.19 -15.11 9.13
N GLU A 169 26.34 -14.48 9.29
CA GLU A 169 27.47 -14.67 8.40
C GLU A 169 27.95 -16.12 8.48
N SER A 170 28.02 -16.78 7.32
CA SER A 170 28.67 -18.08 7.12
C SER A 170 29.78 -17.89 6.10
#